data_AF-A0A537AC80-F1
#
_entry.id   AF-A0A537AC80-F1
#
_cell.length_a   1.000
_cell.length_b   1.000
_cell.length_c   1.000
_cell.angle_alpha   90.00
_cell.angle_beta   90.00
_cell.angle_gamma   90.00
#
_symmetry.space_group_name_H-M   'P 1'
#
loop_
_entity.id
_entity.type
_entity.pdbx_description
1 polymer ?
#
loop_
_entity_poly.entity_id
_entity_poly.type
_entity_poly.pdbx_seq_one_letter_code
_entity_poly.pdbx_strand_id
1 'polypeptide(L)'
;MPPILTRSMLLALLIAPAQAQPQAWAWDDGTVPYVQTPAEIVERMMRMAEVRAGDFVIDLGSGDGRIVIEAAKRGARGLGVDLDPSLVKLATQNAQQAGVALRARQR
;
A
#
# COMPACT_ATOMS: atom_id res chain seq x y z
N MET A 1 -50.08 -53.16 16.69
CA MET A 1 -50.13 -51.69 16.69
C MET A 1 -49.32 -51.15 17.88
N PRO A 2 -48.14 -50.59 17.63
CA PRO A 2 -47.50 -49.58 18.49
C PRO A 2 -47.14 -48.29 17.69
N PRO A 3 -46.91 -47.14 18.35
CA PRO A 3 -47.15 -45.82 17.78
C PRO A 3 -45.98 -45.25 16.96
N ILE A 4 -46.37 -44.40 16.02
CA ILE A 4 -45.52 -43.61 15.11
C ILE A 4 -44.84 -42.51 15.93
N LEU A 5 -43.53 -42.64 16.14
CA LEU A 5 -42.71 -41.59 16.77
C LEU A 5 -42.25 -40.63 15.67
N THR A 6 -43.03 -39.57 15.43
CA THR A 6 -42.63 -38.45 14.56
C THR A 6 -41.43 -37.74 15.17
N ARG A 7 -40.22 -38.08 14.69
CA ARG A 7 -38.99 -37.34 14.97
C ARG A 7 -38.97 -36.07 14.11
N SER A 8 -39.50 -34.98 14.65
CA SER A 8 -39.23 -33.65 14.12
C SER A 8 -37.73 -33.34 14.34
N MET A 9 -36.92 -33.50 13.29
CA MET A 9 -35.54 -33.02 13.27
C MET A 9 -35.57 -31.49 13.15
N LEU A 10 -35.28 -30.80 14.25
CA LEU A 10 -34.95 -29.38 14.21
C LEU A 10 -33.53 -29.25 13.66
N LEU A 11 -33.39 -28.85 12.39
CA LEU A 11 -32.10 -28.52 11.80
C LEU A 11 -31.67 -27.13 12.29
N ALA A 12 -30.80 -27.09 13.30
CA ALA A 12 -30.18 -25.85 13.73
C ALA A 12 -29.15 -25.40 12.67
N LEU A 13 -29.48 -24.36 11.91
CA LEU A 13 -28.56 -23.72 10.97
C LEU A 13 -27.54 -22.89 11.77
N LEU A 14 -26.33 -23.43 11.96
CA LEU A 14 -25.20 -22.71 12.53
C LEU A 14 -24.75 -21.63 11.53
N ILE A 15 -25.15 -20.38 11.79
CA ILE A 15 -24.54 -19.20 11.15
C ILE A 15 -23.18 -19.03 11.82
N ALA A 16 -22.12 -19.58 11.22
CA ALA A 16 -20.76 -19.29 11.65
C ALA A 16 -20.44 -17.82 11.30
N PRO A 17 -19.91 -17.01 12.24
CA PRO A 17 -19.42 -15.69 11.88
C PRO A 17 -18.25 -15.88 10.92
N ALA A 18 -18.26 -15.16 9.79
CA ALA A 18 -17.11 -15.06 8.94
C ALA A 18 -16.00 -14.36 9.75
N GLN A 19 -15.11 -15.13 10.36
CA GLN A 19 -13.95 -14.57 11.03
C GLN A 19 -13.04 -13.99 9.95
N ALA A 20 -12.89 -12.66 9.95
CA ALA A 20 -11.89 -12.00 9.11
C ALA A 20 -10.52 -12.54 9.52
N GLN A 21 -9.87 -13.27 8.63
CA GLN A 21 -8.49 -13.70 8.86
C GLN A 21 -7.59 -12.47 8.81
N PRO A 22 -6.66 -12.31 9.77
CA PRO A 22 -5.70 -11.22 9.71
C PRO A 22 -4.89 -11.34 8.43
N GLN A 23 -4.87 -10.27 7.63
CA GLN A 23 -4.02 -10.21 6.45
C GLN A 23 -2.56 -10.20 6.90
N ALA A 24 -1.85 -11.30 6.67
CA ALA A 24 -0.40 -11.38 6.90
C ALA A 24 0.32 -10.76 5.68
N TRP A 25 0.43 -9.43 5.66
CA TRP A 25 1.19 -8.68 4.66
C TRP A 25 2.55 -8.20 5.19
N ALA A 26 2.78 -8.32 6.49
CA ALA A 26 4.06 -8.04 7.15
C ALA A 26 4.84 -9.35 7.33
N TRP A 27 6.16 -9.24 7.40
CA TRP A 27 7.01 -10.38 7.77
C TRP A 27 6.65 -10.80 9.20
N ASP A 28 6.96 -12.05 9.58
CA ASP A 28 6.49 -12.68 10.82
C ASP A 28 6.81 -11.90 12.12
N ASP A 29 7.71 -10.91 12.04
CA ASP A 29 8.11 -10.01 13.13
C ASP A 29 7.41 -8.63 13.13
N GLY A 30 6.46 -8.41 12.21
CA GLY A 30 5.77 -7.12 12.06
C GLY A 30 6.60 -6.05 11.36
N THR A 31 7.71 -6.41 10.73
CA THR A 31 8.53 -5.47 9.94
C THR A 31 8.16 -5.47 8.46
N VAL A 32 8.56 -4.40 7.77
CA VAL A 32 8.54 -4.31 6.31
C VAL A 32 9.97 -3.98 5.86
N PRO A 33 10.65 -4.88 5.13
CA PRO A 33 12.00 -4.66 4.68
C PRO A 33 12.01 -3.63 3.57
N TYR A 34 13.12 -2.92 3.48
CA TYR A 34 13.36 -2.03 2.37
C TYR A 34 13.71 -2.82 1.11
N VAL A 35 12.72 -2.99 0.23
CA VAL A 35 12.88 -3.59 -1.10
C VAL A 35 12.26 -2.65 -2.13
N GLN A 36 13.05 -2.34 -3.15
CA GLN A 36 12.69 -1.31 -4.10
C GLN A 36 11.78 -1.85 -5.22
N THR A 37 10.73 -1.10 -5.54
CA THR A 37 9.90 -1.37 -6.72
C THR A 37 10.70 -1.03 -8.00
N PRO A 38 10.91 -1.97 -8.95
CA PRO A 38 11.63 -1.70 -10.19
C PRO A 38 11.05 -0.53 -10.98
N ALA A 39 11.89 0.21 -11.72
CA ALA A 39 11.50 1.46 -12.36
C ALA A 39 10.37 1.28 -13.39
N GLU A 40 10.38 0.16 -14.12
CA GLU A 40 9.34 -0.21 -15.08
C GLU A 40 7.98 -0.46 -14.41
N ILE A 41 7.99 -0.95 -13.17
CA ILE A 41 6.78 -1.16 -12.38
C ILE A 41 6.28 0.19 -11.85
N VAL A 42 7.17 1.08 -11.40
CA VAL A 42 6.78 2.45 -11.02
C VAL A 42 6.14 3.18 -12.19
N GLU A 43 6.72 3.10 -13.38
CA GLU A 43 6.13 3.69 -14.59
C GLU A 43 4.74 3.11 -14.91
N ARG A 44 4.58 1.79 -14.76
CA ARG A 44 3.30 1.12 -14.93
C ARG A 44 2.27 1.59 -13.91
N MET A 45 2.65 1.76 -12.64
CA MET A 45 1.79 2.30 -11.58
C MET A 45 1.32 3.71 -11.92
N MET A 46 2.22 4.59 -12.37
CA MET A 46 1.85 5.95 -12.78
C MET A 46 0.83 5.96 -13.92
N ARG A 47 1.00 5.08 -14.91
CA ARG A 47 0.05 4.95 -16.03
C ARG A 47 -1.30 4.40 -15.59
N MET A 48 -1.31 3.37 -14.74
CA MET A 48 -2.54 2.75 -14.24
C MET A 48 -3.35 3.71 -13.37
N ALA A 49 -2.68 4.56 -12.59
CA ALA A 49 -3.33 5.58 -11.77
C ALA A 49 -3.63 6.89 -12.55
N GLU A 50 -3.29 6.95 -13.84
CA GLU A 50 -3.48 8.13 -14.70
C GLU A 50 -2.91 9.43 -14.10
N VAL A 51 -1.75 9.33 -13.43
CA VAL A 51 -1.12 10.47 -12.75
C VAL A 51 -0.76 11.56 -13.76
N ARG A 52 -1.29 12.77 -13.51
CA ARG A 52 -1.15 13.96 -14.35
C ARG A 52 -0.66 15.16 -13.54
N ALA A 53 -0.26 16.21 -14.26
CA ALA A 53 0.09 17.47 -13.65
C ALA A 53 -1.09 18.03 -12.82
N GLY A 54 -0.80 18.50 -11.62
CA GLY A 54 -1.79 19.00 -10.67
C GLY A 54 -2.32 17.97 -9.67
N ASP A 55 -2.08 16.67 -9.90
CA ASP A 55 -2.43 15.63 -8.91
C ASP A 55 -1.56 15.74 -7.65
N PHE A 56 -2.03 15.10 -6.58
CA PHE A 56 -1.28 14.95 -5.33
C PHE A 56 -1.12 13.46 -4.98
N VAL A 57 0.11 12.96 -5.07
CA VAL A 57 0.45 11.55 -4.82
C VAL A 57 1.02 11.40 -3.41
N ILE A 58 0.49 10.44 -2.64
CA ILE A 58 1.05 10.05 -1.35
C ILE A 58 1.58 8.63 -1.46
N ASP A 59 2.82 8.43 -1.04
CA ASP A 59 3.48 7.14 -1.00
C ASP A 59 3.80 6.74 0.43
N LEU A 60 3.27 5.60 0.88
CA LEU A 60 3.37 5.09 2.24
C LEU A 60 4.43 3.99 2.28
N GLY A 61 5.57 4.24 2.93
CA GLY A 61 6.77 3.42 2.80
C GLY A 61 7.59 3.84 1.58
N SER A 62 7.88 5.14 1.47
CA SER A 62 8.40 5.74 0.23
C SER A 62 9.85 5.37 -0.11
N GLY A 63 10.62 4.82 0.83
CA GLY A 63 11.98 4.33 0.58
C GLY A 63 12.92 5.40 0.05
N ASP A 64 13.49 5.18 -1.15
CA ASP A 64 14.34 6.18 -1.84
C ASP A 64 13.54 7.29 -2.55
N GLY A 65 12.22 7.32 -2.38
CA GLY A 65 11.32 8.33 -2.92
C GLY A 65 10.98 8.16 -4.39
N ARG A 66 11.36 7.05 -5.05
CA ARG A 66 11.25 6.89 -6.52
C ARG A 66 9.85 7.12 -7.08
N ILE A 67 8.80 6.72 -6.37
CA ILE A 67 7.41 6.88 -6.80
C ILE A 67 7.01 8.35 -6.78
N VAL A 68 7.30 9.05 -5.67
CA VAL A 68 6.99 10.48 -5.50
C VAL A 68 7.81 11.34 -6.46
N ILE A 69 9.08 10.97 -6.69
CA ILE A 69 9.95 11.63 -7.67
C ILE A 69 9.40 11.45 -9.08
N GLU A 70 8.98 10.25 -9.46
CA GLU A 70 8.40 9.98 -10.78
C GLU A 70 7.07 10.74 -10.97
N ALA A 71 6.21 10.76 -9.96
CA ALA A 71 5.00 11.60 -9.98
C ALA A 71 5.34 13.08 -10.16
N ALA A 72 6.35 13.58 -9.44
CA ALA A 72 6.77 14.98 -9.54
C ALA A 72 7.36 15.34 -10.91
N LYS A 73 8.08 14.42 -11.57
CA LYS A 73 8.55 14.59 -12.96
C LYS A 73 7.39 14.74 -13.95
N ARG A 74 6.22 14.16 -13.66
CA ARG A 74 4.99 14.30 -14.45
C ARG A 74 4.21 15.58 -14.14
N GLY A 75 4.73 16.43 -13.26
CA GLY A 75 4.11 17.69 -12.85
C GLY A 75 3.12 17.56 -11.69
N ALA A 76 2.97 16.37 -11.09
CA ALA A 76 2.22 16.21 -9.86
C ALA A 76 2.99 16.80 -8.67
N ARG A 77 2.30 17.00 -7.55
CA ARG A 77 2.93 17.17 -6.24
C ARG A 77 2.88 15.84 -5.51
N GLY A 78 3.77 15.61 -4.56
CA GLY A 78 3.65 14.43 -3.74
C GLY A 78 4.36 14.48 -2.40
N LEU A 79 3.97 13.54 -1.56
CA LEU A 79 4.46 13.31 -0.21
C LEU A 79 4.87 11.85 -0.07
N GLY A 80 6.16 11.60 0.13
CA GLY A 80 6.63 10.31 0.62
C GLY A 80 6.66 10.33 2.14
N VAL A 81 6.21 9.23 2.73
CA VAL A 81 6.28 8.99 4.17
C VAL A 81 7.07 7.71 4.38
N ASP A 82 8.11 7.75 5.20
CA ASP A 82 8.86 6.56 5.60
C ASP A 82 9.15 6.60 7.11
N LEU A 83 9.18 5.43 7.74
CA LEU A 83 9.49 5.32 9.17
C LEU A 83 11.00 5.38 9.41
N ASP A 84 11.81 5.01 8.42
CA ASP A 84 13.27 5.05 8.53
C ASP A 84 13.80 6.46 8.18
N PRO A 85 14.33 7.21 9.15
CA PRO A 85 14.82 8.57 8.90
C PRO A 85 16.02 8.61 7.92
N SER A 86 16.76 7.51 7.77
CA SER A 86 17.84 7.42 6.79
C SER A 86 17.30 7.36 5.36
N LEU A 87 16.17 6.67 5.14
CA LEU A 87 15.48 6.62 3.85
C LEU A 87 14.84 7.96 3.51
N VAL A 88 14.23 8.64 4.50
CA VAL A 88 13.71 10.01 4.31
C VAL A 88 14.81 10.97 3.85
N LYS A 89 16.01 10.89 4.45
CA LYS A 89 17.17 11.69 4.04
C LYS A 89 17.62 11.35 2.61
N LEU A 90 17.72 10.06 2.28
CA LEU A 90 18.07 9.60 0.94
C LEU A 90 17.07 10.09 -0.11
N ALA A 91 15.77 9.90 0.13
CA ALA A 91 14.71 10.34 -0.75
C ALA A 91 14.71 11.86 -0.96
N THR A 92 15.03 12.63 0.08
CA THR A 92 15.17 14.09 -0.02
C THR A 92 16.33 14.47 -0.93
N GLN A 93 17.48 13.81 -0.79
CA GLN A 93 18.64 14.02 -1.66
C GLN A 93 18.34 13.63 -3.11
N ASN A 94 17.66 12.50 -3.33
CA ASN A 94 17.26 12.05 -4.66
C ASN A 94 16.31 13.04 -5.33
N ALA A 95 15.34 13.59 -4.60
CA ALA A 95 14.42 14.61 -5.12
C ALA A 95 15.15 15.91 -5.50
N GLN A 96 16.17 16.30 -4.74
CA GLN A 96 17.03 17.44 -5.07
C GLN A 96 17.85 17.17 -6.34
N GLN A 97 18.51 16.01 -6.42
CA GLN A 97 19.30 15.59 -7.59
C GLN A 97 18.46 15.49 -8.86
N ALA A 98 17.21 15.02 -8.73
CA ALA A 98 16.26 14.96 -9.84
C ALA A 98 15.63 16.32 -10.20
N GLY A 99 15.95 17.40 -9.47
CA GLY A 99 15.42 18.74 -9.73
C GLY A 99 13.94 18.93 -9.41
N VAL A 100 13.35 18.05 -8.60
CA VAL A 100 11.90 18.04 -8.29
C VAL A 100 11.58 18.26 -6.82
N ALA A 101 12.55 18.64 -5.99
CA ALA A 101 12.38 18.83 -4.55
C ALA A 101 11.23 19.78 -4.14
N LEU A 102 10.89 20.77 -4.99
CA LEU A 102 9.74 21.67 -4.73
C LEU A 102 8.38 20.97 -4.87
N ARG A 103 8.33 19.85 -5.59
CA ARG A 103 7.11 19.06 -5.84
C ARG A 103 7.10 17.74 -5.06
N ALA A 104 8.26 17.14 -4.78
CA ALA A 104 8.41 15.89 -4.05
C ALA A 104 8.95 16.15 -2.62
N ARG A 105 8.05 16.14 -1.62
CA ARG A 105 8.41 16.29 -0.20
C ARG A 105 8.52 14.92 0.47
N GLN A 106 9.47 14.75 1.38
CA GLN A 106 9.68 13.52 2.15
C GLN A 106 9.50 13.78 3.65
N ARG A 107 8.94 12.83 4.39
CA ARG A 107 8.71 12.90 5.83
C ARG A 107 8.95 11.58 6.53
#